data_AF-A0A7R8YW53-F1
#
_entry.id   AF-A0A7R8YW53-F1
#
_cell.length_a   1.000
_cell.length_b   1.000
_cell.length_c   1.000
_cell.angle_alpha   90.00
_cell.angle_beta   90.00
_cell.angle_gamma   90.00
#
_symmetry.space_group_name_H-M   'P 1'
#
loop_
_entity.id
_entity.type
_entity.pdbx_description
1 polymer ?
#
loop_
_entity_poly.entity_id
_entity_poly.type
_entity_poly.pdbx_seq_one_letter_code
_entity_poly.pdbx_strand_id
1 'polypeptide(L)'
;MKDLSEQTKSDIHEIVEKGNPTQDAKCFVTCIMTKWGLLSEDGGFQPDGVRKVTKAIREFDRNPAEYKDIDEVIITKCGAIEEPEKCNKRYAIAECGFKVFTEIQG
;
A
#
# COMPACT_ATOMS: atom_id res chain seq x y z
N MET A 1 10.17 -17.73 -17.61
CA MET A 1 8.96 -17.26 -16.91
C MET A 1 9.44 -16.33 -15.82
N LYS A 2 9.17 -15.02 -15.93
CA LYS A 2 9.40 -14.11 -14.80
C LYS A 2 8.32 -14.41 -13.75
N ASP A 3 8.72 -14.47 -12.49
CA ASP A 3 7.82 -14.75 -11.38
C ASP A 3 6.71 -13.68 -11.39
N LEU A 4 5.44 -14.09 -11.29
CA LEU A 4 4.30 -13.14 -11.34
C LEU A 4 4.46 -12.06 -10.27
N SER A 5 5.08 -12.41 -9.13
CA SER A 5 5.40 -11.49 -8.05
C SER A 5 6.43 -10.43 -8.47
N GLU A 6 7.47 -10.77 -9.23
CA GLU A 6 8.49 -9.80 -9.69
C GLU A 6 7.95 -8.86 -10.77
N GLN A 7 7.12 -9.37 -11.66
CA GLN A 7 6.51 -8.56 -12.71
C GLN A 7 5.55 -7.53 -12.09
N THR A 8 4.68 -7.96 -11.16
CA THR A 8 3.79 -7.06 -10.43
C THR A 8 4.55 -6.04 -9.56
N LYS A 9 5.69 -6.41 -8.96
CA LYS A 9 6.57 -5.48 -8.24
C LYS A 9 7.13 -4.39 -9.16
N SER A 10 7.67 -4.78 -10.32
CA SER A 10 8.21 -3.83 -11.31
C SER A 10 7.14 -2.86 -11.81
N ASP A 11 5.94 -3.35 -12.09
CA ASP A 11 4.84 -2.54 -12.61
C ASP A 11 4.30 -1.58 -11.54
N ILE A 12 4.17 -2.03 -10.27
CA ILE A 12 3.79 -1.16 -9.15
C ILE A 12 4.87 -0.12 -8.88
N HIS A 13 6.14 -0.52 -8.86
CA HIS A 13 7.28 0.37 -8.64
C HIS A 13 7.38 1.43 -9.74
N GLU A 14 7.13 1.08 -11.00
CA GLU A 14 7.12 2.05 -12.10
C GLU A 14 5.93 3.02 -12.01
N ILE A 15 4.74 2.55 -11.62
CA ILE A 15 3.56 3.40 -11.39
C ILE A 15 3.76 4.33 -10.19
N VAL A 16 4.40 3.85 -9.12
CA VAL A 16 4.59 4.56 -7.85
C VAL A 16 5.79 5.52 -7.89
N GLU A 17 6.91 5.14 -8.48
CA GLU A 17 8.12 5.99 -8.48
C GLU A 17 8.28 6.85 -9.73
N LYS A 18 7.83 6.38 -10.90
CA LYS A 18 8.09 7.03 -12.19
C LYS A 18 6.84 7.57 -12.88
N GLY A 19 5.68 7.02 -12.55
CA GLY A 19 4.40 7.55 -12.98
C GLY A 19 4.06 8.80 -12.19
N ASN A 20 3.64 9.86 -12.86
CA ASN A 20 2.81 10.89 -12.22
C ASN A 20 1.36 10.49 -12.53
N PRO A 21 0.76 9.56 -11.76
CA PRO A 21 -0.51 8.94 -12.14
C PRO A 21 -1.58 10.00 -12.30
N THR A 22 -2.43 9.79 -13.31
CA THR A 22 -3.58 10.66 -13.54
C THR A 22 -4.51 10.66 -12.32
N GLN A 23 -5.33 11.71 -12.20
CA GLN A 23 -6.30 11.81 -11.11
C GLN A 23 -7.21 10.57 -11.04
N ASP A 24 -7.66 10.07 -12.19
CA ASP A 24 -8.50 8.87 -12.27
C ASP A 24 -7.79 7.62 -11.76
N ALA A 25 -6.50 7.46 -12.08
CA ALA A 25 -5.71 6.33 -11.59
C ALA A 25 -5.53 6.38 -10.06
N LYS A 26 -5.29 7.57 -9.49
CA LYS A 26 -5.21 7.77 -8.05
C LYS A 26 -6.53 7.42 -7.35
N CYS A 27 -7.66 7.83 -7.94
CA CYS A 27 -8.98 7.49 -7.42
C CYS A 27 -9.32 5.99 -7.58
N PHE A 28 -8.84 5.33 -8.64
CA PHE A 28 -8.99 3.88 -8.81
C PHE A 28 -8.25 3.08 -7.73
N VAL A 29 -6.98 3.42 -7.47
CA VAL A 29 -6.18 2.79 -6.40
C VAL A 29 -6.85 3.00 -5.03
N THR A 30 -7.31 4.22 -4.78
CA THR A 30 -8.09 4.57 -3.59
C THR A 30 -9.33 3.68 -3.42
N CYS A 31 -10.08 3.42 -4.50
CA CYS A 31 -11.26 2.57 -4.47
C CYS A 31 -10.92 1.14 -4.08
N ILE A 32 -9.84 0.58 -4.64
CA ILE A 32 -9.35 -0.76 -4.28
C ILE A 32 -8.95 -0.81 -2.79
N MET A 33 -8.18 0.16 -2.32
CA MET A 33 -7.74 0.20 -0.91
C MET A 33 -8.91 0.33 0.08
N THR A 34 -9.95 1.07 -0.30
CA THR A 34 -11.18 1.15 0.49
C THR A 34 -11.88 -0.21 0.56
N LYS A 35 -11.97 -0.93 -0.57
CA LYS A 35 -12.54 -2.30 -0.59
C LYS A 35 -11.75 -3.31 0.23
N TRP A 36 -10.43 -3.14 0.33
CA TRP A 36 -9.57 -3.96 1.18
C TRP A 36 -9.58 -3.52 2.65
N GLY A 37 -10.31 -2.46 2.99
CA GLY A 37 -10.45 -1.95 4.34
C GLY A 37 -9.22 -1.21 4.87
N LEU A 38 -8.27 -0.84 4.00
CA LEU A 38 -7.07 -0.06 4.34
C LEU A 38 -7.38 1.44 4.53
N LEU A 39 -8.46 1.87 3.89
CA LEU A 39 -9.03 3.21 3.99
C LEU A 39 -10.53 3.06 4.29
N SER A 40 -11.09 3.99 5.07
CA SER A 40 -12.55 4.13 5.20
C SER A 40 -13.14 4.88 3.99
N GLU A 41 -14.45 4.83 3.82
CA GLU A 41 -15.15 5.50 2.72
C GLU A 41 -14.91 7.02 2.70
N ASP A 42 -14.77 7.62 3.89
CA ASP A 42 -14.42 9.03 4.09
C ASP A 42 -12.93 9.32 3.82
N GLY A 43 -12.09 8.29 3.69
CA GLY A 43 -10.67 8.38 3.36
C GLY A 43 -9.73 8.37 4.56
N GLY A 44 -10.26 8.09 5.75
CA GLY A 44 -9.44 7.84 6.92
C GLY A 44 -8.58 6.59 6.74
N PHE A 45 -7.32 6.69 7.16
CA PHE A 45 -6.44 5.53 7.26
C PHE A 45 -6.99 4.54 8.30
N GLN A 46 -6.97 3.24 7.99
CA GLN A 46 -7.53 2.19 8.84
C GLN A 46 -6.42 1.24 9.32
N PRO A 47 -5.83 1.49 10.51
CA PRO A 47 -4.77 0.64 11.08
C PRO A 47 -5.15 -0.84 11.18
N ASP A 48 -6.40 -1.14 11.56
CA ASP A 48 -6.87 -2.52 11.68
C ASP A 48 -6.98 -3.23 10.32
N GLY A 49 -7.28 -2.48 9.24
CA GLY A 49 -7.21 -3.00 7.88
C GLY A 49 -5.80 -3.38 7.48
N VAL A 50 -4.83 -2.52 7.79
CA VAL A 50 -3.40 -2.79 7.54
C VAL A 50 -2.95 -4.03 8.29
N ARG A 51 -3.30 -4.18 9.56
CA ARG A 51 -2.99 -5.37 10.37
C ARG A 51 -3.57 -6.65 9.77
N LYS A 52 -4.80 -6.61 9.24
CA LYS A 52 -5.43 -7.76 8.58
C LYS A 52 -4.71 -8.14 7.30
N VAL A 53 -4.43 -7.17 6.43
CA VAL A 53 -3.77 -7.42 5.14
C VAL A 53 -2.34 -7.92 5.34
N THR A 54 -1.56 -7.28 6.21
CA THR A 54 -0.19 -7.70 6.53
C THR A 54 -0.14 -9.07 7.21
N LYS A 55 -1.10 -9.39 8.08
CA LYS A 55 -1.26 -10.74 8.63
C LYS A 55 -1.53 -11.76 7.53
N ALA A 56 -2.46 -11.48 6.61
CA ALA A 56 -2.72 -12.38 5.50
C ALA A 56 -1.45 -12.58 4.64
N ILE A 57 -0.72 -11.52 4.32
CA ILE A 57 0.55 -11.62 3.58
C ILE A 57 1.55 -12.51 4.33
N ARG A 58 1.73 -12.31 5.64
CA ARG A 58 2.57 -13.19 6.49
C ARG A 58 2.15 -14.66 6.42
N GLU A 59 0.86 -14.95 6.35
CA GLU A 59 0.36 -16.34 6.31
C GLU A 59 0.56 -17.01 4.94
N PHE A 60 0.64 -16.23 3.85
CA PHE A 60 0.76 -16.75 2.49
C PHE A 60 2.16 -16.62 1.87
N ASP A 61 3.05 -15.82 2.47
CA ASP A 61 4.41 -15.62 1.96
C ASP A 61 5.36 -16.77 2.34
N ARG A 62 6.36 -17.01 1.49
CA ARG A 62 7.39 -18.03 1.72
C ARG A 62 8.40 -17.62 2.79
N ASN A 63 8.55 -16.33 3.08
CA ASN A 63 9.41 -15.81 4.13
C ASN A 63 8.67 -14.87 5.11
N PRO A 64 7.82 -15.42 6.00
CA PRO A 64 6.98 -14.62 6.90
C PRO A 64 7.77 -13.72 7.86
N ALA A 65 9.03 -14.06 8.13
CA ALA A 65 9.89 -13.32 9.05
C ALA A 65 10.28 -11.93 8.51
N GLU A 66 10.31 -11.73 7.19
CA GLU A 66 10.63 -10.45 6.55
C GLU A 66 9.56 -9.39 6.84
N TYR A 67 8.30 -9.82 6.99
CA TYR A 67 7.16 -8.95 7.25
C TYR A 67 6.84 -8.80 8.75
N LYS A 68 7.78 -9.16 9.62
CA LYS A 68 7.61 -8.96 11.06
C LYS A 68 7.48 -7.46 11.33
N ASP A 69 6.44 -7.09 12.08
CA ASP A 69 6.15 -5.71 12.48
C ASP A 69 5.88 -4.71 11.33
N ILE A 70 5.72 -5.19 10.08
CA ILE A 70 5.48 -4.33 8.91
C ILE A 70 4.23 -3.46 9.04
N ASP A 71 3.20 -3.98 9.70
CA ASP A 71 1.99 -3.24 10.03
C ASP A 71 2.28 -2.01 10.87
N GLU A 72 3.08 -2.14 11.91
CA GLU A 72 3.44 -1.01 12.79
C GLU A 72 4.29 0.02 12.05
N VAL A 73 5.17 -0.43 11.15
CA VAL A 73 5.95 0.49 10.28
C VAL A 73 5.03 1.27 9.34
N ILE A 74 4.08 0.62 8.67
CA ILE A 74 3.12 1.27 7.77
C ILE A 74 2.23 2.24 8.56
N ILE A 75 1.70 1.82 9.71
CA ILE A 75 0.84 2.65 10.54
C ILE A 75 1.58 3.92 10.99
N THR A 76 2.82 3.77 11.44
CA THR A 76 3.62 4.89 11.94
C THR A 76 4.07 5.83 10.82
N LYS A 77 4.56 5.30 9.70
CA LYS A 77 5.10 6.12 8.60
C LYS A 77 4.02 6.75 7.73
N CYS A 78 2.93 6.02 7.46
CA CYS A 78 1.95 6.41 6.44
C CYS A 78 0.68 7.00 7.04
N GLY A 79 0.35 6.70 8.30
CA GLY A 79 -0.86 7.20 8.95
C GLY A 79 -0.87 8.71 9.22
N ALA A 80 0.30 9.36 9.21
CA ALA A 80 0.47 10.79 9.49
C ALA A 80 0.39 11.69 8.25
N ILE A 81 0.09 11.14 7.06
CA ILE A 81 0.04 11.92 5.82
C ILE A 81 -1.18 12.84 5.81
N GLU A 82 -0.93 14.14 5.70
CA GLU A 82 -1.95 15.19 5.54
C GLU A 82 -1.92 15.74 4.12
N GLU A 83 -3.06 15.69 3.44
CA GLU A 83 -3.22 16.22 2.09
C GLU A 83 -4.70 16.62 1.88
N PRO A 84 -5.00 17.84 1.38
CA PRO A 84 -6.38 18.35 1.30
C PRO A 84 -7.23 17.67 0.22
N GLU A 85 -6.66 17.22 -0.90
CA GLU A 85 -7.44 16.55 -1.95
C GLU A 85 -7.60 15.06 -1.60
N LYS A 86 -8.85 14.57 -1.62
CA LYS A 86 -9.21 13.24 -1.14
C LYS A 86 -8.46 12.13 -1.88
N CYS A 87 -8.42 12.13 -3.20
CA CYS A 87 -7.75 11.07 -3.96
C CYS A 87 -6.23 11.16 -3.83
N ASN A 88 -5.64 12.36 -3.78
CA ASN A 88 -4.21 12.57 -3.57
C ASN A 88 -3.78 12.10 -2.18
N LYS A 89 -4.52 12.44 -1.13
CA LYS A 89 -4.23 11.98 0.23
C LYS A 89 -4.24 10.46 0.32
N ARG A 90 -5.31 9.87 -0.19
CA ARG A 90 -5.53 8.42 -0.15
C ARG A 90 -4.51 7.68 -1.01
N TYR A 91 -4.15 8.24 -2.17
CA TYR A 91 -3.07 7.72 -2.99
C TYR A 91 -1.71 7.85 -2.30
N ALA A 92 -1.39 8.97 -1.65
CA ALA A 92 -0.13 9.15 -0.93
C ALA A 92 0.02 8.15 0.23
N ILE A 93 -1.06 7.86 0.94
CA ILE A 93 -1.09 6.80 1.96
C ILE A 93 -0.85 5.42 1.34
N ALA A 94 -1.52 5.13 0.22
CA ALA A 94 -1.34 3.88 -0.52
C ALA A 94 0.11 3.70 -1.00
N GLU A 95 0.65 4.76 -1.60
CA GLU A 95 2.01 4.84 -2.13
C GLU A 95 3.05 4.62 -1.04
N CYS A 96 2.88 5.28 0.12
CA CYS A 96 3.73 5.06 1.28
C CYS A 96 3.72 3.59 1.74
N GLY A 97 2.53 2.98 1.80
CA GLY A 97 2.40 1.56 2.14
C GLY A 97 3.15 0.66 1.16
N PHE A 98 2.97 0.89 -0.15
CA PHE A 98 3.69 0.13 -1.19
C PHE A 98 5.20 0.28 -1.08
N LYS A 99 5.71 1.50 -0.84
CA LYS A 99 7.15 1.75 -0.65
C LYS A 99 7.72 0.96 0.52
N VAL A 100 7.02 0.97 1.67
CA VAL A 100 7.43 0.16 2.84
C VAL A 100 7.45 -1.34 2.51
N PHE A 101 6.45 -1.84 1.78
CA PHE A 101 6.41 -3.24 1.35
C PHE A 101 7.57 -3.59 0.40
N THR A 102 7.92 -2.71 -0.52
CA THR A 102 9.03 -2.95 -1.47
C THR A 102 10.40 -2.83 -0.82
N GLU A 103 10.59 -1.92 0.14
CA GLU A 103 11.85 -1.76 0.90
C GLU A 103 12.22 -3.01 1.71
N ILE A 104 11.22 -3.77 2.17
CA ILE A 104 11.41 -4.98 2.99
C ILE A 104 11.77 -6.21 2.14
N GLN A 105 11.37 -6.23 0.87
CA GLN A 105 11.64 -7.33 -0.06
C GLN A 105 12.91 -7.12 -0.92
N GLY A 106 13.63 -6.01 -0.70
CA GLY A 106 14.83 -5.60 -1.45
C GLY A 106 16.14 -6.01 -0.81
#